data_AF-A0A6H1W8R0-F1
#
_entry.id   AF-A0A6H1W8R0-F1
#
_cell.length_a   1.000
_cell.length_b   1.000
_cell.length_c   1.000
_cell.angle_alpha   90.00
_cell.angle_beta   90.00
_cell.angle_gamma   90.00
#
_symmetry.space_group_name_H-M   'P 1'
#
loop_
_entity.id
_entity.type
_entity.pdbx_description
1 polymer ?
#
loop_
_entity_poly.entity_id
_entity_poly.type
_entity_poly.pdbx_seq_one_letter_code
_entity_poly.pdbx_strand_id
1 'polypeptide(L)'
;MARLSLDDYADASGADGTPAASGADAAAAAGGAGAAGDVRIDDPGYLVGVPDEFQRLWTPHRMVYIQNGQQPGADDCPFCVAPSMSDEDALIVARGTHAYALLNLFPYNSGHLLVCPYRHIATYDEATPEEVAEIGSITQTAMRVIRQVSKNDGFNIGMNQGAIAGAGIAAHLHQHIVPRWAQDANFLPIIAKTKALPQLLGEVRAAIADAWPND
;
A
#
# COMPACT_ATOMS: atom_id res chain seq x y z
N MET A 1 -30.81 18.56 14.43
CA MET A 1 -30.58 19.76 13.58
C MET A 1 -29.44 20.56 14.19
N ALA A 2 -28.24 20.46 13.63
CA ALA A 2 -27.15 21.43 13.78
C ALA A 2 -26.13 21.11 12.68
N ARG A 3 -26.04 22.00 11.69
CA ARG A 3 -25.02 21.99 10.63
C ARG A 3 -23.74 22.58 11.23
N LEU A 4 -22.60 21.92 11.04
CA LEU A 4 -21.30 22.55 11.22
C LEU A 4 -20.87 23.15 9.87
N SER A 5 -20.58 24.45 9.87
CA SER A 5 -20.18 25.28 8.72
C SER A 5 -18.69 25.13 8.43
N LEU A 6 -18.29 25.34 7.19
CA LEU A 6 -16.94 25.17 6.64
C LEU A 6 -15.97 26.33 6.97
N ASP A 7 -16.27 27.16 7.96
CA ASP A 7 -15.52 28.40 8.23
C ASP A 7 -14.51 28.31 9.38
N ASP A 8 -14.39 27.16 10.07
CA ASP A 8 -13.55 27.03 11.28
C ASP A 8 -12.07 26.66 11.00
N TYR A 9 -11.57 26.74 9.76
CA TYR A 9 -10.21 26.28 9.41
C TYR A 9 -9.30 27.29 8.68
N ALA A 10 -9.59 28.58 8.76
CA ALA A 10 -8.68 29.62 8.25
C ALA A 10 -8.37 30.64 9.34
N ASP A 11 -7.25 30.43 10.07
CA ASP A 11 -6.32 31.48 10.52
C ASP A 11 -5.39 30.96 11.62
N ALA A 12 -4.16 30.58 11.24
CA ALA A 12 -3.02 30.54 12.17
C ALA A 12 -1.69 30.47 11.38
N SER A 13 -1.36 31.55 10.66
CA SER A 13 0.01 31.81 10.21
C SER A 13 0.44 33.21 10.62
N GLY A 14 1.39 33.30 11.55
CA GLY A 14 2.16 34.51 11.81
C GLY A 14 2.37 34.84 13.29
N ALA A 15 3.58 34.56 13.80
CA ALA A 15 4.34 35.48 14.65
C ALA A 15 5.75 34.90 14.95
N ASP A 16 6.74 35.77 14.77
CA ASP A 16 8.19 35.61 14.86
C ASP A 16 8.76 35.21 16.24
N GLY A 17 10.00 34.73 16.22
CA GLY A 17 10.87 34.77 17.40
C GLY A 17 12.14 33.92 17.31
N THR A 18 13.13 34.29 16.48
CA THR A 18 14.51 33.78 16.59
C THR A 18 15.35 34.76 17.43
N PRO A 19 16.22 34.31 18.36
CA PRO A 19 17.01 35.21 19.18
C PRO A 19 18.26 35.72 18.45
N ALA A 20 18.65 36.95 18.83
CA ALA A 20 19.71 37.74 18.27
C ALA A 20 21.13 37.18 18.54
N ALA A 21 21.98 37.24 17.51
CA ALA A 21 23.44 37.23 17.64
C ALA A 21 23.97 38.55 17.07
N SER A 22 24.59 39.34 17.93
CA SER A 22 25.22 40.62 17.61
C SER A 22 26.62 40.43 17.02
N GLY A 23 26.90 41.09 15.90
CA GLY A 23 28.25 41.26 15.35
C GLY A 23 28.26 42.40 14.35
N ALA A 24 28.87 43.53 14.74
CA ALA A 24 29.08 44.70 13.91
C ALA A 24 30.13 44.41 12.82
N ASP A 25 29.92 44.91 11.60
CA ASP A 25 30.63 46.08 11.07
C ASP A 25 30.53 46.22 9.54
N ALA A 26 30.20 47.46 9.16
CA ALA A 26 30.64 48.26 8.02
C ALA A 26 30.77 47.67 6.59
N ALA A 27 30.04 48.37 5.72
CA ALA A 27 30.09 48.42 4.26
C ALA A 27 31.47 48.61 3.62
N ALA A 28 31.62 48.11 2.38
CA ALA A 28 32.02 48.92 1.21
C ALA A 28 31.92 48.12 -0.10
N ALA A 29 31.62 48.86 -1.15
CA ALA A 29 31.23 48.44 -2.49
C ALA A 29 32.37 47.87 -3.37
N ALA A 30 31.98 47.06 -4.37
CA ALA A 30 31.99 47.44 -5.81
C ALA A 30 32.31 46.24 -6.73
N GLY A 31 31.50 46.10 -7.79
CA GLY A 31 31.97 45.59 -9.09
C GLY A 31 31.25 44.35 -9.63
N GLY A 32 30.70 44.46 -10.83
CA GLY A 32 30.45 43.33 -11.73
C GLY A 32 29.04 43.26 -12.30
N ALA A 33 28.95 43.27 -13.63
CA ALA A 33 27.74 43.35 -14.43
C ALA A 33 26.93 42.03 -14.47
N GLY A 34 25.67 42.14 -14.89
CA GLY A 34 24.60 41.16 -14.65
C GLY A 34 24.69 39.82 -15.37
N ALA A 35 23.94 38.85 -14.84
CA ALA A 35 23.26 37.77 -15.56
C ALA A 35 22.40 36.96 -14.56
N ALA A 36 21.19 36.57 -15.00
CA ALA A 36 20.33 35.47 -14.53
C ALA A 36 20.28 35.15 -13.02
N GLY A 37 19.07 35.22 -12.44
CA GLY A 37 18.80 34.71 -11.09
C GLY A 37 19.36 33.30 -10.91
N ASP A 38 20.04 33.10 -9.79
CA ASP A 38 20.80 31.89 -9.47
C ASP A 38 19.89 30.66 -9.57
N VAL A 39 19.94 29.97 -10.72
CA VAL A 39 19.23 28.72 -10.91
C VAL A 39 20.01 27.68 -10.14
N ARG A 40 19.46 27.27 -8.99
CA ARG A 40 19.94 26.12 -8.24
C ARG A 40 19.82 24.88 -9.13
N ILE A 41 20.94 24.45 -9.71
CA ILE A 41 21.03 23.16 -10.40
C ILE A 41 21.24 22.11 -9.32
N ASP A 42 20.15 21.50 -8.86
CA ASP A 42 20.22 20.34 -7.98
C ASP A 42 20.71 19.13 -8.77
N ASP A 43 21.62 18.36 -8.17
CA ASP A 43 22.10 17.10 -8.75
C ASP A 43 20.93 16.10 -8.83
N PRO A 44 20.56 15.63 -10.04
CA PRO A 44 19.44 14.71 -10.23
C PRO A 44 19.63 13.39 -9.47
N GLY A 45 20.85 13.01 -9.09
CA GLY A 45 21.13 11.84 -8.26
C GLY A 45 20.48 11.85 -6.87
N TYR A 46 20.04 13.03 -6.40
CA TYR A 46 19.33 13.19 -5.12
C TYR A 46 17.81 13.39 -5.27
N LEU A 47 17.29 13.37 -6.50
CA LEU A 47 15.86 13.47 -6.76
C LEU A 47 15.18 12.09 -6.60
N VAL A 48 13.96 12.10 -6.08
CA VAL A 48 13.12 10.90 -5.98
C VAL A 48 12.83 10.38 -7.38
N GLY A 49 13.43 9.24 -7.75
CA GLY A 49 13.17 8.54 -9.02
C GLY A 49 14.36 8.31 -9.96
N VAL A 50 15.56 8.84 -9.67
CA VAL A 50 16.74 8.65 -10.56
C VAL A 50 17.45 7.34 -10.25
N PRO A 51 17.68 6.40 -11.19
CA PRO A 51 18.27 5.09 -10.90
C PRO A 51 19.72 5.17 -10.38
N ASP A 52 20.06 4.38 -9.35
CA ASP A 52 21.41 4.23 -8.79
C ASP A 52 21.90 2.77 -8.91
N GLU A 53 23.19 2.55 -8.65
CA GLU A 53 23.93 1.27 -8.85
C GLU A 53 23.34 0.07 -8.08
N PHE A 54 22.36 0.28 -7.20
CA PHE A 54 21.74 -0.77 -6.39
C PHE A 54 20.28 -1.07 -6.73
N GLN A 55 19.75 -0.56 -7.87
CA GLN A 55 18.40 -0.84 -8.38
C GLN A 55 17.42 -1.22 -7.26
N ARG A 56 17.19 -0.25 -6.36
CA ARG A 56 16.21 -0.23 -5.27
C ARG A 56 15.46 -1.54 -5.09
N LEU A 57 15.92 -2.37 -4.15
CA LEU A 57 15.24 -3.55 -3.62
C LEU A 57 13.93 -3.17 -2.89
N TRP A 58 13.02 -2.52 -3.60
CA TRP A 58 11.60 -2.60 -3.32
C TRP A 58 11.16 -4.00 -3.68
N THR A 59 10.59 -4.71 -2.70
CA THR A 59 10.00 -6.07 -2.81
C THR A 59 10.48 -6.80 -4.05
N PRO A 60 11.64 -7.50 -4.06
CA PRO A 60 12.28 -8.01 -5.29
C PRO A 60 11.32 -8.75 -6.23
N HIS A 61 10.27 -9.37 -5.70
CA HIS A 61 9.17 -9.98 -6.46
C HIS A 61 8.39 -9.01 -7.37
N ARG A 62 8.21 -7.75 -6.99
CA ARG A 62 7.53 -6.71 -7.79
C ARG A 62 8.30 -6.41 -9.07
N MET A 63 9.63 -6.32 -8.96
CA MET A 63 10.49 -6.10 -10.12
C MET A 63 10.50 -7.33 -11.05
N VAL A 64 10.60 -8.54 -10.50
CA VAL A 64 10.58 -9.78 -11.30
C VAL A 64 9.24 -9.98 -12.01
N TYR A 65 8.11 -9.68 -11.36
CA TYR A 65 6.78 -9.76 -11.98
C TYR A 65 6.60 -8.74 -13.12
N ILE A 66 7.07 -7.50 -12.92
CA ILE A 66 7.07 -6.47 -13.97
C ILE A 66 7.94 -6.89 -15.15
N GLN A 67 9.08 -7.54 -14.90
CA GLN A 67 10.02 -8.00 -15.93
C GLN A 67 9.54 -9.25 -16.69
N ASN A 68 8.80 -10.15 -16.04
CA ASN A 68 8.35 -11.41 -16.64
C ASN A 68 7.04 -11.30 -17.44
N GLY A 69 6.47 -10.10 -17.58
CA GLY A 69 5.31 -9.87 -18.46
C GLY A 69 4.04 -10.62 -18.05
N GLN A 70 3.94 -11.09 -16.79
CA GLN A 70 2.75 -11.77 -16.25
C GLN A 70 1.64 -10.79 -15.85
N GLN A 71 1.76 -9.52 -16.26
CA GLN A 71 0.68 -8.56 -16.10
C GLN A 71 -0.44 -8.97 -17.07
N PRO A 72 -1.71 -8.96 -16.64
CA PRO A 72 -2.82 -8.88 -17.57
C PRO A 72 -2.56 -7.73 -18.55
N GLY A 73 -3.14 -7.79 -19.76
CA GLY A 73 -3.07 -6.64 -20.68
C GLY A 73 -3.46 -5.35 -19.95
N ALA A 74 -3.00 -4.19 -20.43
CA ALA A 74 -3.26 -2.90 -19.79
C ALA A 74 -4.76 -2.62 -19.51
N ASP A 75 -5.64 -3.37 -20.16
CA ASP A 75 -7.10 -3.28 -20.07
C ASP A 75 -7.76 -4.39 -19.23
N ASP A 76 -7.02 -5.40 -18.75
CA ASP A 76 -7.60 -6.54 -18.02
C ASP A 76 -7.39 -6.41 -16.50
N CYS A 77 -8.48 -6.33 -15.74
CA CYS A 77 -8.42 -6.30 -14.28
C CYS A 77 -7.96 -7.67 -13.71
N PRO A 78 -6.85 -7.74 -12.96
CA PRO A 78 -6.36 -9.01 -12.40
C PRO A 78 -7.37 -9.68 -11.46
N PHE A 79 -8.19 -8.89 -10.75
CA PHE A 79 -9.22 -9.43 -9.86
C PHE A 79 -10.46 -9.95 -10.60
N CYS A 80 -10.66 -9.57 -11.87
CA CYS A 80 -11.66 -10.21 -12.73
C CYS A 80 -11.13 -11.51 -13.34
N VAL A 81 -9.84 -11.55 -13.66
CA VAL A 81 -9.19 -12.73 -14.26
C VAL A 81 -8.97 -13.83 -13.23
N ALA A 82 -8.53 -13.50 -12.01
CA ALA A 82 -8.17 -14.45 -10.97
C ALA A 82 -9.23 -15.55 -10.71
N PRO A 83 -10.54 -15.25 -10.61
CA PRO A 83 -11.56 -16.28 -10.42
C PRO A 83 -11.67 -17.32 -11.54
N SER A 84 -11.18 -17.02 -12.76
CA SER A 84 -11.18 -17.94 -13.91
C SER A 84 -9.98 -18.89 -13.94
N MET A 85 -8.96 -18.63 -13.12
CA MET A 85 -7.74 -19.44 -13.01
C MET A 85 -7.89 -20.50 -11.91
N SER A 86 -6.91 -21.41 -11.83
CA SER A 86 -6.76 -22.30 -10.68
C SER A 86 -6.50 -21.48 -9.41
N ASP A 87 -6.88 -22.01 -8.25
CA ASP A 87 -6.68 -21.31 -6.99
C ASP A 87 -5.19 -21.16 -6.65
N GLU A 88 -4.37 -22.12 -7.06
CA GLU A 88 -2.92 -22.09 -6.93
C GLU A 88 -2.32 -20.94 -7.74
N ASP A 89 -2.69 -20.80 -9.02
CA ASP A 89 -2.12 -19.79 -9.92
C ASP A 89 -2.59 -18.38 -9.57
N ALA A 90 -3.84 -18.23 -9.13
CA ALA A 90 -4.42 -16.96 -8.70
C ALA A 90 -4.15 -16.62 -7.22
N LEU A 91 -3.52 -17.52 -6.47
CA LEU A 91 -3.31 -17.42 -5.02
C LEU A 91 -4.61 -17.26 -4.22
N ILE A 92 -5.71 -17.82 -4.70
CA ILE A 92 -7.02 -17.81 -4.03
C ILE A 92 -6.97 -18.79 -2.86
N VAL A 93 -7.45 -18.34 -1.69
CA VAL A 93 -7.55 -19.18 -0.48
C VAL A 93 -8.98 -19.60 -0.17
N ALA A 94 -9.97 -18.82 -0.63
CA ALA A 94 -11.38 -19.10 -0.37
C ALA A 94 -12.27 -18.42 -1.40
N ARG A 95 -13.36 -19.09 -1.77
CA ARG A 95 -14.39 -18.60 -2.69
C ARG A 95 -15.74 -18.58 -1.99
N GLY A 96 -16.36 -17.41 -1.94
CA GLY A 96 -17.75 -17.24 -1.54
C GLY A 96 -18.68 -17.13 -2.76
N THR A 97 -19.88 -16.62 -2.53
CA THR A 97 -20.95 -16.43 -3.52
C THR A 97 -20.82 -15.10 -4.28
N HIS A 98 -20.51 -14.02 -3.56
CA HIS A 98 -20.40 -12.63 -4.03
C HIS A 98 -18.96 -12.09 -3.98
N ALA A 99 -18.12 -12.66 -3.13
CA ALA A 99 -16.73 -12.27 -2.90
C ALA A 99 -15.83 -13.49 -2.70
N TYR A 100 -14.53 -13.25 -2.81
CA TYR A 100 -13.50 -14.26 -2.63
C TYR A 100 -12.27 -13.64 -1.96
N ALA A 101 -11.37 -14.50 -1.46
CA ALA A 101 -10.13 -14.08 -0.83
C ALA A 101 -8.92 -14.68 -1.53
N LEU A 102 -7.87 -13.87 -1.71
CA LEU A 102 -6.61 -14.24 -2.33
C LEU A 102 -5.43 -13.55 -1.65
N LEU A 103 -4.23 -14.13 -1.73
CA LEU A 103 -3.03 -13.46 -1.23
C LEU A 103 -2.65 -12.28 -2.11
N ASN A 104 -2.13 -11.24 -1.47
CA ASN A 104 -1.45 -10.17 -2.19
C ASN A 104 -0.10 -10.67 -2.71
N LEU A 105 0.13 -10.54 -4.02
CA LEU A 105 1.39 -10.89 -4.68
C LEU A 105 2.59 -10.08 -4.14
N PHE A 106 2.33 -8.87 -3.64
CA PHE A 106 3.33 -8.00 -3.00
C PHE A 106 2.94 -7.74 -1.54
N PRO A 107 3.09 -8.75 -0.66
CA PRO A 107 2.56 -8.69 0.68
C PRO A 107 3.34 -7.69 1.55
N TYR A 108 2.65 -6.98 2.45
CA TYR A 108 3.32 -6.19 3.48
C TYR A 108 3.98 -7.10 4.51
N ASN A 109 3.27 -8.15 4.94
CA ASN A 109 3.75 -9.23 5.80
C ASN A 109 3.23 -10.56 5.24
N SER A 110 3.88 -11.68 5.58
CA SER A 110 3.38 -13.02 5.25
C SER A 110 1.94 -13.20 5.73
N GLY A 111 1.06 -13.69 4.85
CA GLY A 111 -0.38 -13.79 5.10
C GLY A 111 -1.18 -12.52 4.79
N HIS A 112 -0.60 -11.51 4.13
CA HIS A 112 -1.35 -10.38 3.59
C HIS A 112 -2.37 -10.87 2.56
N LEU A 113 -3.64 -10.82 2.96
CA LEU A 113 -4.79 -11.27 2.18
C LEU A 113 -5.57 -10.07 1.65
N LEU A 114 -6.20 -10.26 0.49
CA LEU A 114 -7.17 -9.36 -0.12
C LEU A 114 -8.53 -10.05 -0.14
N VAL A 115 -9.61 -9.31 0.13
CA VAL A 115 -10.99 -9.75 -0.09
C VAL A 115 -11.62 -8.87 -1.15
N CYS A 116 -12.10 -9.47 -2.23
CA CYS A 116 -12.61 -8.76 -3.40
C CYS A 116 -14.01 -9.29 -3.77
N PRO A 117 -14.97 -8.43 -4.15
CA PRO A 117 -16.18 -8.91 -4.82
C PRO A 117 -15.83 -9.47 -6.20
N TYR A 118 -16.64 -10.40 -6.70
CA TYR A 118 -16.50 -10.87 -8.09
C TYR A 118 -16.87 -9.77 -9.10
N ARG A 119 -17.84 -8.92 -8.75
CA ARG A 119 -18.27 -7.81 -9.59
C ARG A 119 -17.19 -6.73 -9.65
N HIS A 120 -16.95 -6.20 -10.85
CA HIS A 120 -16.00 -5.12 -11.06
C HIS A 120 -16.62 -3.78 -10.64
N ILE A 121 -16.36 -3.37 -9.40
CA ILE A 121 -16.74 -2.06 -8.86
C ILE A 121 -15.52 -1.35 -8.30
N ALA A 122 -15.44 -0.04 -8.45
CA ALA A 122 -14.27 0.70 -8.02
C ALA A 122 -14.29 0.94 -6.51
N THR A 123 -15.43 1.40 -5.99
CA THR A 123 -15.52 1.88 -4.61
C THR A 123 -16.49 1.12 -3.73
N TYR A 124 -16.27 1.20 -2.42
CA TYR A 124 -17.06 0.46 -1.44
C TYR A 124 -18.53 0.87 -1.38
N ASP A 125 -18.85 2.12 -1.71
CA ASP A 125 -20.22 2.62 -1.79
C ASP A 125 -21.01 2.07 -2.99
N GLU A 126 -20.34 1.46 -3.97
CA GLU A 126 -21.00 0.75 -5.07
C GLU A 126 -21.38 -0.69 -4.71
N ALA A 127 -20.88 -1.22 -3.58
CA ALA A 127 -21.14 -2.60 -3.16
C ALA A 127 -22.60 -2.78 -2.71
N THR A 128 -23.18 -3.90 -3.12
CA THR A 128 -24.51 -4.33 -2.67
C THR A 128 -24.48 -4.75 -1.19
N PRO A 129 -25.62 -4.74 -0.49
CA PRO A 129 -25.70 -5.23 0.89
C PRO A 129 -25.18 -6.67 1.06
N GLU A 130 -25.42 -7.53 0.08
CA GLU A 130 -24.97 -8.93 0.06
C GLU A 130 -23.45 -9.03 -0.10
N GLU A 131 -22.85 -8.25 -1.01
CA GLU A 131 -21.39 -8.16 -1.17
C GLU A 131 -20.73 -7.63 0.11
N VAL A 132 -21.28 -6.58 0.72
CA VAL A 132 -20.78 -6.02 1.99
C VAL A 132 -20.81 -7.06 3.11
N ALA A 133 -21.93 -7.77 3.25
CA ALA A 133 -22.10 -8.80 4.27
C ALA A 133 -21.09 -9.94 4.08
N GLU A 134 -20.89 -10.40 2.84
CA GLU A 134 -19.98 -11.51 2.58
C GLU A 134 -18.51 -11.10 2.68
N ILE A 135 -18.13 -9.90 2.21
CA ILE A 135 -16.79 -9.33 2.44
C ILE A 135 -16.50 -9.31 3.96
N GLY A 136 -17.46 -8.83 4.77
CA GLY A 136 -17.34 -8.83 6.22
C GLY A 136 -17.18 -10.23 6.81
N SER A 137 -17.97 -11.20 6.34
CA SER A 137 -17.90 -12.60 6.79
C SER A 137 -16.56 -13.25 6.46
N ILE A 138 -16.10 -13.13 5.21
CA ILE A 138 -14.80 -13.62 4.75
C ILE A 138 -13.67 -12.98 5.56
N THR A 139 -13.74 -11.67 5.82
CA THR A 139 -12.75 -10.97 6.64
C THR A 139 -12.67 -11.54 8.07
N GLN A 140 -13.80 -11.82 8.71
CA GLN A 140 -13.80 -12.44 10.04
C GLN A 140 -13.21 -13.85 10.03
N THR A 141 -13.51 -14.65 9.01
CA THR A 141 -12.94 -16.00 8.84
C THR A 141 -11.44 -15.94 8.59
N ALA A 142 -10.99 -15.07 7.68
CA ALA A 142 -9.58 -14.83 7.41
C ALA A 142 -8.79 -14.47 8.68
N MET A 143 -9.31 -13.57 9.52
CA MET A 143 -8.65 -13.20 10.78
C MET A 143 -8.48 -14.40 11.73
N ARG A 144 -9.49 -15.28 11.83
CA ARG A 144 -9.42 -16.48 12.67
C ARG A 144 -8.39 -17.47 12.13
N VAL A 145 -8.45 -17.74 10.82
CA VAL A 145 -7.55 -18.68 10.12
C VAL A 145 -6.10 -18.20 10.17
N ILE A 146 -5.84 -16.94 9.80
CA ILE A 146 -4.48 -16.39 9.80
C ILE A 146 -3.89 -16.38 11.21
N ARG A 147 -4.70 -16.06 12.23
CA ARG A 147 -4.25 -16.14 13.64
C ARG A 147 -3.89 -17.56 14.04
N GLN A 148 -4.66 -18.56 13.61
CA GLN A 148 -4.37 -19.97 13.88
C GLN A 148 -3.06 -20.40 13.23
N VAL A 149 -2.85 -20.08 11.96
CA VAL A 149 -1.70 -20.53 11.16
C VAL A 149 -0.41 -19.78 11.52
N SER A 150 -0.49 -18.46 11.69
CA SER A 150 0.69 -17.59 11.76
C SER A 150 1.02 -17.09 13.18
N LYS A 151 0.09 -17.26 14.13
CA LYS A 151 0.20 -16.75 15.52
C LYS A 151 0.52 -15.26 15.60
N ASN A 152 -0.07 -14.46 14.71
CA ASN A 152 0.08 -13.01 14.74
C ASN A 152 -0.65 -12.37 15.95
N ASP A 153 -0.14 -11.21 16.37
CA ASP A 153 -0.64 -10.50 17.56
C ASP A 153 -1.86 -9.63 17.23
N GLY A 154 -1.88 -9.02 16.04
CA GLY A 154 -2.93 -8.11 15.61
C GLY A 154 -3.09 -8.02 14.09
N PHE A 155 -4.02 -7.18 13.64
CA PHE A 155 -4.32 -7.00 12.22
C PHE A 155 -4.47 -5.51 11.88
N ASN A 156 -4.06 -5.13 10.66
CA ASN A 156 -4.60 -3.94 10.01
C ASN A 156 -5.57 -4.38 8.92
N ILE A 157 -6.74 -3.74 8.89
CA ILE A 157 -7.78 -3.99 7.91
C ILE A 157 -8.15 -2.64 7.30
N GLY A 158 -8.21 -2.55 5.98
CA GLY A 158 -8.46 -1.29 5.30
C GLY A 158 -8.68 -1.42 3.80
N MET A 159 -9.18 -0.34 3.21
CA MET A 159 -9.38 -0.21 1.76
C MET A 159 -8.87 1.16 1.35
N ASN A 160 -8.14 1.21 0.24
CA ASN A 160 -7.80 2.47 -0.40
C ASN A 160 -8.85 2.75 -1.49
N GLN A 161 -9.51 3.91 -1.44
CA GLN A 161 -10.65 4.24 -2.31
C GLN A 161 -10.26 5.33 -3.31
N GLY A 162 -10.09 4.94 -4.58
CA GLY A 162 -9.63 5.80 -5.67
C GLY A 162 -8.11 5.88 -5.84
N ALA A 163 -7.64 6.27 -7.03
CA ALA A 163 -6.22 6.27 -7.38
C ALA A 163 -5.36 7.16 -6.47
N ILE A 164 -5.88 8.33 -6.10
CA ILE A 164 -5.16 9.29 -5.23
C ILE A 164 -5.02 8.77 -3.79
N ALA A 165 -5.95 7.93 -3.33
CA ALA A 165 -5.87 7.30 -2.02
C ALA A 165 -4.84 6.14 -1.96
N GLY A 166 -4.11 5.89 -3.06
CA GLY A 166 -3.11 4.83 -3.13
C GLY A 166 -3.67 3.45 -3.43
N ALA A 167 -4.85 3.37 -4.07
CA ALA A 167 -5.36 2.11 -4.60
C ALA A 167 -4.49 1.65 -5.78
N GLY A 168 -3.77 0.53 -5.62
CA GLY A 168 -2.90 0.00 -6.67
C GLY A 168 -3.67 -0.44 -7.91
N ILE A 169 -4.89 -0.95 -7.71
CA ILE A 169 -5.86 -1.28 -8.77
C ILE A 169 -7.15 -0.53 -8.40
N ALA A 170 -7.23 0.73 -8.82
CA ALA A 170 -8.29 1.64 -8.36
C ALA A 170 -9.69 1.31 -8.89
N ALA A 171 -9.78 0.54 -9.98
CA ALA A 171 -11.05 0.21 -10.64
C ALA A 171 -11.78 -0.98 -10.02
N HIS A 172 -11.15 -1.72 -9.11
CA HIS A 172 -11.75 -2.91 -8.50
C HIS A 172 -11.49 -2.95 -6.99
N LEU A 173 -12.55 -2.88 -6.21
CA LEU A 173 -12.57 -2.88 -4.75
C LEU A 173 -11.84 -4.09 -4.17
N HIS A 174 -10.94 -3.84 -3.22
CA HIS A 174 -10.27 -4.90 -2.48
C HIS A 174 -9.98 -4.45 -1.05
N GLN A 175 -10.37 -5.27 -0.07
CA GLN A 175 -10.04 -5.06 1.34
C GLN A 175 -8.74 -5.75 1.69
N HIS A 176 -7.79 -5.01 2.23
CA HIS A 176 -6.57 -5.54 2.79
C HIS A 176 -6.81 -6.12 4.18
N ILE A 177 -6.24 -7.28 4.45
CA ILE A 177 -6.11 -7.89 5.78
C ILE A 177 -4.63 -8.22 5.98
N VAL A 178 -3.97 -7.43 6.83
CA VAL A 178 -2.52 -7.53 7.06
C VAL A 178 -2.27 -8.03 8.48
N PRO A 179 -1.76 -9.25 8.68
CA PRO A 179 -1.33 -9.71 10.00
C PRO A 179 -0.11 -8.92 10.47
N ARG A 180 -0.10 -8.61 11.76
CA ARG A 180 0.94 -7.84 12.45
C ARG A 180 1.48 -8.60 13.64
N TRP A 181 2.78 -8.52 13.85
CA TRP A 181 3.45 -9.00 15.06
C TRP A 181 4.02 -7.82 15.83
N ALA A 182 4.18 -7.99 17.12
CA ALA A 182 4.96 -7.08 17.93
C ALA A 182 6.36 -6.92 17.29
N GLN A 183 6.76 -5.66 17.07
CA GLN A 183 8.05 -5.29 16.49
C GLN A 183 8.32 -5.81 15.06
N ASP A 184 7.29 -6.11 14.26
CA ASP A 184 7.45 -6.47 12.84
C ASP A 184 7.99 -5.31 11.96
N ALA A 185 7.87 -4.07 12.44
CA ALA A 185 8.58 -2.92 11.94
C ALA A 185 9.88 -2.74 12.75
N ASN A 186 10.96 -3.35 12.27
CA ASN A 186 12.31 -3.16 12.81
C ASN A 186 13.10 -2.15 11.95
N PHE A 187 14.39 -1.96 12.25
CA PHE A 187 15.20 -0.97 11.53
C PHE A 187 15.53 -1.36 10.08
N LEU A 188 15.34 -2.63 9.65
CA LEU A 188 15.73 -3.11 8.31
C LEU A 188 14.97 -2.38 7.19
N PRO A 189 13.63 -2.24 7.22
CA PRO A 189 12.92 -1.45 6.20
C PRO A 189 13.30 0.03 6.17
N ILE A 190 13.76 0.60 7.28
CA ILE A 190 14.06 2.04 7.40
C ILE A 190 15.50 2.33 6.97
N ILE A 191 16.47 1.60 7.52
CA ILE A 191 17.91 1.82 7.31
C ILE A 191 18.39 1.07 6.08
N ALA A 192 18.05 -0.22 5.97
CA ALA A 192 18.50 -1.08 4.89
C ALA A 192 17.53 -1.06 3.68
N LYS A 193 16.41 -0.32 3.77
CA LYS A 193 15.36 -0.23 2.74
C LYS A 193 14.92 -1.60 2.22
N THR A 194 14.99 -2.63 3.09
CA THR A 194 14.77 -4.03 2.73
C THR A 194 13.84 -4.67 3.75
N LYS A 195 12.91 -5.51 3.29
CA LYS A 195 12.04 -6.30 4.16
C LYS A 195 12.21 -7.79 3.84
N ALA A 196 12.59 -8.57 4.84
CA ALA A 196 12.66 -10.03 4.71
C ALA A 196 11.24 -10.61 4.76
N LEU A 197 10.84 -11.33 3.72
CA LEU A 197 9.65 -12.17 3.70
C LEU A 197 10.13 -13.63 3.76
N PRO A 198 10.02 -14.30 4.91
CA PRO A 198 10.71 -15.57 5.15
C PRO A 198 10.03 -16.80 4.55
N GLN A 199 8.85 -16.65 3.91
CA GLN A 199 8.05 -17.78 3.41
C GLN A 199 7.61 -17.56 1.96
N LEU A 200 7.52 -18.65 1.19
CA LEU A 200 7.05 -18.62 -0.18
C LEU A 200 5.53 -18.40 -0.22
N LEU A 201 5.05 -17.61 -1.19
CA LEU A 201 3.62 -17.31 -1.32
C LEU A 201 2.75 -18.56 -1.49
N GLY A 202 3.23 -19.55 -2.25
CA GLY A 202 2.50 -20.82 -2.44
C GLY A 202 2.32 -21.61 -1.14
N GLU A 203 3.35 -21.66 -0.30
CA GLU A 203 3.29 -22.34 1.01
C GLU A 203 2.32 -21.62 1.96
N VAL A 204 2.37 -20.29 1.98
CA VAL A 204 1.44 -19.47 2.77
C VAL A 204 0.00 -19.66 2.29
N ARG A 205 -0.22 -19.70 0.97
CA ARG A 205 -1.55 -19.91 0.38
C ARG A 205 -2.11 -21.26 0.78
N ALA A 206 -1.32 -22.33 0.61
CA ALA A 206 -1.72 -23.68 1.00
C ALA A 206 -2.06 -23.75 2.50
N ALA A 207 -1.20 -23.24 3.38
CA ALA A 207 -1.43 -23.26 4.82
C ALA A 207 -2.71 -22.52 5.26
N ILE A 208 -3.05 -21.40 4.60
CA ILE A 208 -4.28 -20.65 4.87
C ILE A 208 -5.50 -21.37 4.29
N ALA A 209 -5.41 -21.87 3.06
CA ALA A 209 -6.51 -22.58 2.39
C ALA A 209 -6.86 -23.88 3.12
N ASP A 210 -5.86 -24.68 3.53
CA ASP A 210 -6.04 -25.93 4.27
C ASP A 210 -6.67 -25.72 5.65
N ALA A 211 -6.44 -24.56 6.26
CA ALA A 211 -7.02 -24.18 7.54
C ALA A 211 -8.37 -23.46 7.41
N TRP A 212 -8.85 -23.21 6.17
CA TRP A 212 -10.12 -22.56 5.95
C TRP A 212 -11.27 -23.51 6.30
N PRO A 213 -12.33 -23.04 7.00
CA PRO A 213 -13.48 -23.89 7.31
C PRO A 213 -14.14 -24.43 6.04
N ASN A 214 -14.41 -25.73 6.02
CA ASN A 214 -15.28 -26.35 5.03
C ASN A 214 -16.73 -26.21 5.53
N ASP A 215 -17.49 -25.29 4.94
CA ASP A 215 -18.93 -25.19 5.15
C ASP A 215 -19.70 -25.99 4.09
#